data_AF-A0A2D8Z5G4-F1
#
_entry.id   AF-A0A2D8Z5G4-F1
#
_cell.length_a   1.000
_cell.length_b   1.000
_cell.length_c   1.000
_cell.angle_alpha   90.00
_cell.angle_beta   90.00
_cell.angle_gamma   90.00
#
_symmetry.space_group_name_H-M   'P 1'
#
loop_
_entity.id
_entity.type
_entity.pdbx_description
1 polymer ?
#
loop_
_entity_poly.entity_id
_entity_poly.type
_entity_poly.pdbx_seq_one_letter_code
_entity_poly.pdbx_strand_id
1 'polypeptide(L)'
;MKSSSLIMAVLFLASVVGYVLWAHEHKDEGDLIYADCHVHLLDFLQNGEFLNSDNKFPGDVYGHQKEGGRFVSLPYGERGRRIEVLLESMDQGRVSNALVSGMPFLKKWSENEPFQRPKYYLDSPSRVKPARDTDVSIGSAIIDYKVKFKDDQSRLNQLERIHASLCGFDATDLGAVDLIIKRIKEFPGVWECIGEVMSRHDDLTNLTTGERPRANHPSLARVSRFAGENYLPVSIHHNIAPISRNSKEVKLPSYLNEFIELIEYCREGHHGAKNSTVFIWCHSGISRRLVVKDLHVWIDAIMKEYSDQLYIDLSWVVLQDYIMPNLKEWVNLIKRYPNRFMIGSDVVGTVSNIGKSLKPYDALLNALPKDIRAKVAKKNFVELFNEMAKKRQLKGLGDKGIVLPADYGYSERDHVRPEFKRSSFMETNLHLFK
;
A
#
# COMPACT_ATOMS: atom_id res chain seq x y z
N MET A 1 -55.29 -6.46 -23.27
CA MET A 1 -53.96 -6.74 -22.69
C MET A 1 -53.05 -7.37 -23.73
N LYS A 2 -52.37 -6.58 -24.59
CA LYS A 2 -51.30 -7.08 -25.50
C LYS A 2 -50.38 -5.97 -26.07
N SER A 3 -50.39 -4.76 -25.51
CA SER A 3 -49.61 -3.62 -26.04
C SER A 3 -48.45 -3.14 -25.15
N SER A 4 -48.41 -3.53 -23.87
CA SER A 4 -47.41 -3.05 -22.90
C SER A 4 -46.09 -3.82 -22.92
N SER A 5 -46.07 -5.06 -23.40
CA SER A 5 -44.86 -5.90 -23.46
C SER A 5 -43.94 -5.58 -24.65
N LEU A 6 -44.47 -5.02 -25.74
CA LEU A 6 -43.68 -4.69 -26.93
C LEU A 6 -42.86 -3.40 -26.77
N ILE A 7 -43.40 -2.40 -26.04
CA ILE A 7 -42.74 -1.11 -25.80
C ILE A 7 -41.52 -1.28 -24.87
N MET A 8 -41.61 -2.18 -23.88
CA MET A 8 -40.52 -2.43 -22.95
C MET A 8 -39.33 -3.16 -23.60
N ALA A 9 -39.59 -4.05 -24.57
CA ALA A 9 -38.54 -4.75 -25.32
C ALA A 9 -37.77 -3.82 -26.27
N VAL A 10 -38.45 -2.85 -26.88
CA VAL A 10 -37.82 -1.88 -27.80
C VAL A 10 -36.95 -0.86 -27.03
N LEU A 11 -37.38 -0.44 -25.84
CA LEU A 11 -36.58 0.44 -24.97
C LEU A 11 -35.33 -0.27 -24.42
N PHE A 12 -35.40 -1.57 -24.14
CA PHE A 12 -34.26 -2.36 -23.69
C PHE A 12 -33.26 -2.64 -24.83
N LEU A 13 -33.74 -2.87 -26.05
CA LEU A 13 -32.84 -3.00 -27.20
C LEU A 13 -32.15 -1.67 -27.55
N ALA A 14 -32.85 -0.54 -27.46
CA ALA A 14 -32.27 0.78 -27.75
C ALA A 14 -31.21 1.20 -26.73
N SER A 15 -31.38 0.87 -25.44
CA SER A 15 -30.37 1.12 -24.40
C SER A 15 -29.16 0.20 -24.51
N VAL A 16 -29.36 -1.08 -24.86
CA VAL A 16 -28.27 -2.04 -25.09
C VAL A 16 -27.50 -1.70 -26.37
N VAL A 17 -28.18 -1.32 -27.46
CA VAL A 17 -27.52 -0.89 -28.71
C VAL A 17 -26.81 0.45 -28.52
N GLY A 18 -27.36 1.38 -27.74
CA GLY A 18 -26.67 2.62 -27.36
C GLY A 18 -25.42 2.39 -26.52
N TYR A 19 -25.45 1.42 -25.59
CA TYR A 19 -24.28 1.03 -24.79
C TYR A 19 -23.21 0.30 -25.63
N VAL A 20 -23.63 -0.57 -26.55
CA VAL A 20 -22.74 -1.30 -27.45
C VAL A 20 -22.11 -0.36 -28.49
N LEU A 21 -22.84 0.63 -28.99
CA LEU A 21 -22.30 1.66 -29.90
C LEU A 21 -21.37 2.65 -29.16
N TRP A 22 -21.70 3.06 -27.93
CA TRP A 22 -20.80 3.86 -27.09
C TRP A 22 -19.49 3.12 -26.76
N ALA A 23 -19.59 1.81 -26.48
CA ALA A 23 -18.42 0.94 -26.28
C ALA A 23 -17.63 0.67 -27.58
N HIS A 24 -18.25 0.82 -28.76
CA HIS A 24 -17.56 0.65 -30.04
C HIS A 24 -16.83 1.92 -30.50
N GLU A 25 -17.34 3.11 -30.17
CA GLU A 25 -16.70 4.39 -30.53
C GLU A 25 -15.48 4.74 -29.65
N HIS A 26 -15.23 4.02 -28.56
CA HIS A 26 -14.05 4.19 -27.68
C HIS A 26 -12.97 3.11 -27.86
N LYS A 27 -12.93 2.46 -29.03
CA LYS A 27 -11.87 1.49 -29.43
C LYS A 27 -10.46 2.07 -29.61
N ASP A 28 -10.21 3.26 -29.06
CA ASP A 28 -8.87 3.85 -28.87
C ASP A 28 -8.35 3.62 -27.43
N GLU A 29 -8.94 2.67 -26.70
CA GLU A 29 -8.40 2.09 -25.46
C GLU A 29 -7.17 1.23 -25.78
N GLY A 30 -6.01 1.87 -25.96
CA GLY A 30 -4.75 1.16 -25.79
C GLY A 30 -4.74 0.49 -24.41
N ASP A 31 -4.59 -0.84 -24.37
CA ASP A 31 -4.64 -1.62 -23.14
C ASP A 31 -3.85 -0.96 -22.00
N LEU A 32 -4.53 -0.59 -20.91
CA LEU A 32 -3.93 0.13 -19.79
C LEU A 32 -2.75 -0.67 -19.20
N ILE A 33 -1.72 0.07 -18.78
CA ILE A 33 -0.55 -0.47 -18.07
C ILE A 33 -0.54 0.20 -16.69
N TYR A 34 -0.48 -0.62 -15.65
CA TYR A 34 -0.58 -0.15 -14.27
C TYR A 34 0.81 -0.04 -13.61
N ALA A 35 0.89 0.72 -12.54
CA ALA A 35 1.85 0.49 -11.45
C ALA A 35 1.05 0.21 -10.19
N ASP A 36 1.37 -0.88 -9.52
CA ASP A 36 0.67 -1.32 -8.32
C ASP A 36 1.36 -0.74 -7.09
N CYS A 37 0.76 0.25 -6.45
CA CYS A 37 1.37 0.87 -5.28
C CYS A 37 1.17 0.09 -3.98
N HIS A 38 0.56 -1.11 -4.01
CA HIS A 38 0.23 -1.83 -2.78
C HIS A 38 0.15 -3.36 -2.98
N VAL A 39 1.25 -4.06 -2.68
CA VAL A 39 1.34 -5.52 -2.72
C VAL A 39 1.94 -6.07 -1.42
N HIS A 40 1.27 -7.01 -0.78
CA HIS A 40 1.85 -7.85 0.26
C HIS A 40 2.19 -9.23 -0.31
N LEU A 41 3.49 -9.54 -0.41
CA LEU A 41 3.95 -10.88 -0.83
C LEU A 41 3.63 -11.97 0.19
N LEU A 42 3.39 -11.57 1.45
CA LEU A 42 3.12 -12.49 2.54
C LEU A 42 1.75 -12.21 3.17
N ASP A 43 1.14 -13.23 3.74
CA ASP A 43 -0.12 -13.17 4.48
C ASP A 43 0.10 -13.03 5.99
N PHE A 44 -0.99 -12.98 6.76
CA PHE A 44 -0.95 -12.92 8.23
C PHE A 44 -0.40 -14.19 8.90
N LEU A 45 -0.08 -15.22 8.14
CA LEU A 45 0.64 -16.41 8.60
C LEU A 45 2.08 -16.45 8.07
N GLN A 46 2.52 -15.37 7.42
CA GLN A 46 3.83 -15.20 6.80
C GLN A 46 4.09 -16.19 5.66
N ASN A 47 3.01 -16.64 5.00
CA ASN A 47 3.04 -17.45 3.80
C ASN A 47 2.73 -16.62 2.57
N GLY A 48 2.92 -17.17 1.39
CA GLY A 48 2.45 -16.55 0.15
C GLY A 48 2.79 -17.42 -1.05
N GLU A 49 2.30 -17.02 -2.22
CA GLU A 49 2.58 -17.69 -3.48
C GLU A 49 4.07 -17.68 -3.84
N PHE A 50 4.47 -18.72 -4.56
CA PHE A 50 5.77 -18.82 -5.20
C PHE A 50 5.68 -19.69 -6.46
N LEU A 51 6.58 -19.51 -7.41
CA LEU A 51 6.56 -20.28 -8.66
C LEU A 51 6.97 -21.74 -8.41
N ASN A 52 6.05 -22.66 -8.67
CA ASN A 52 6.21 -24.11 -8.50
C ASN A 52 5.81 -24.88 -9.77
N SER A 53 5.94 -24.27 -10.95
CA SER A 53 5.57 -24.90 -12.23
C SER A 53 6.40 -26.15 -12.57
N ASP A 54 7.60 -26.27 -11.98
CA ASP A 54 8.46 -27.45 -12.08
C ASP A 54 8.06 -28.59 -11.13
N ASN A 55 7.03 -28.40 -10.30
CA ASN A 55 6.59 -29.33 -9.27
C ASN A 55 7.72 -29.78 -8.32
N LYS A 56 8.72 -28.92 -8.09
CA LYS A 56 9.84 -29.23 -7.19
C LYS A 56 9.37 -29.40 -5.75
N PHE A 57 8.37 -28.61 -5.34
CA PHE A 57 7.77 -28.64 -4.01
C PHE A 57 6.34 -29.18 -4.08
N PRO A 58 5.81 -29.73 -2.97
CA PRO A 58 4.40 -30.14 -2.93
C PRO A 58 3.46 -28.94 -3.13
N GLY A 59 2.19 -29.22 -3.46
CA GLY A 59 1.19 -28.18 -3.71
C GLY A 59 0.94 -27.94 -5.21
N ASP A 60 0.16 -26.91 -5.51
CA ASP A 60 -0.13 -26.50 -6.89
C ASP A 60 1.02 -25.67 -7.49
N VAL A 61 0.79 -25.12 -8.69
CA VAL A 61 1.76 -24.32 -9.45
C VAL A 61 2.18 -23.03 -8.73
N TYR A 62 1.42 -22.59 -7.72
CA TYR A 62 1.73 -21.43 -6.88
C TYR A 62 2.09 -21.82 -5.43
N GLY A 63 2.33 -23.12 -5.20
CA GLY A 63 2.78 -23.65 -3.92
C GLY A 63 1.69 -23.82 -2.87
N HIS A 64 0.41 -23.72 -3.25
CA HIS A 64 -0.70 -23.97 -2.32
C HIS A 64 -0.89 -25.46 -2.07
N GLN A 65 -0.93 -25.85 -0.81
CA GLN A 65 -1.25 -27.21 -0.41
C GLN A 65 -2.78 -27.39 -0.33
N LYS A 66 -3.30 -28.40 -1.04
CA LYS A 66 -4.73 -28.75 -1.02
C LYS A 66 -5.21 -29.12 0.38
N GLU A 67 -4.38 -29.85 1.14
CA GLU A 67 -4.66 -30.22 2.52
C GLU A 67 -4.15 -29.14 3.48
N GLY A 68 -5.03 -28.57 4.31
CA GLY A 68 -4.69 -27.56 5.32
C GLY A 68 -4.57 -26.12 4.79
N GLY A 69 -4.54 -25.91 3.47
CA GLY A 69 -4.58 -24.60 2.83
C GLY A 69 -3.44 -23.67 3.26
N ARG A 70 -2.24 -24.23 3.42
CA ARG A 70 -0.98 -23.53 3.68
C ARG A 70 -0.15 -23.50 2.41
N PHE A 71 0.80 -22.59 2.34
CA PHE A 71 1.85 -22.67 1.32
C PHE A 71 2.99 -23.55 1.82
N VAL A 72 3.73 -24.15 0.89
CA VAL A 72 4.99 -24.80 1.25
C VAL A 72 6.01 -23.75 1.70
N SER A 73 6.69 -24.04 2.81
CA SER A 73 7.84 -23.25 3.25
C SER A 73 9.01 -23.45 2.30
N LEU A 74 9.49 -22.37 1.70
CA LEU A 74 10.67 -22.41 0.84
C LEU A 74 11.94 -22.49 1.69
N PRO A 75 12.84 -23.46 1.43
CA PRO A 75 14.13 -23.51 2.10
C PRO A 75 15.04 -22.37 1.66
N TYR A 76 16.19 -22.25 2.33
CA TYR A 76 17.23 -21.32 1.94
C TYR A 76 17.67 -21.53 0.48
N GLY A 77 17.83 -20.44 -0.27
CA GLY A 77 18.22 -20.46 -1.68
C GLY A 77 17.05 -20.59 -2.67
N GLU A 78 15.84 -20.87 -2.18
CA GLU A 78 14.66 -21.09 -3.04
C GLU A 78 13.62 -19.97 -2.93
N ARG A 79 13.83 -18.97 -2.06
CA ARG A 79 12.84 -17.88 -1.85
C ARG A 79 12.71 -16.96 -3.05
N GLY A 80 13.69 -16.95 -3.96
CA GLY A 80 13.62 -16.23 -5.24
C GLY A 80 12.41 -16.60 -6.09
N ARG A 81 11.82 -17.78 -5.88
CA ARG A 81 10.57 -18.21 -6.53
C ARG A 81 9.38 -17.30 -6.25
N ARG A 82 9.39 -16.56 -5.13
CA ARG A 82 8.39 -15.53 -4.82
C ARG A 82 8.49 -14.34 -5.78
N ILE A 83 9.72 -13.94 -6.11
CA ILE A 83 9.98 -12.88 -7.08
C ILE A 83 9.60 -13.35 -8.49
N GLU A 84 9.87 -14.62 -8.81
CA GLU A 84 9.48 -15.19 -10.11
C GLU A 84 7.96 -15.17 -10.33
N VAL A 85 7.16 -15.63 -9.37
CA VAL A 85 5.69 -15.60 -9.50
C VAL A 85 5.14 -14.17 -9.47
N LEU A 86 5.76 -13.27 -8.71
CA LEU A 86 5.38 -11.85 -8.71
C LEU A 86 5.57 -11.26 -10.11
N LEU A 87 6.74 -11.46 -10.72
CA LEU A 87 7.02 -10.95 -12.08
C LEU A 87 6.07 -11.56 -13.12
N GLU A 88 5.82 -12.87 -13.03
CA GLU A 88 4.82 -13.54 -13.90
C GLU A 88 3.43 -12.92 -13.73
N SER A 89 2.99 -12.71 -12.49
CA SER A 89 1.68 -12.13 -12.17
C SER A 89 1.58 -10.67 -12.62
N MET A 90 2.68 -9.92 -12.50
CA MET A 90 2.79 -8.56 -13.01
C MET A 90 2.66 -8.52 -14.54
N ASP A 91 3.32 -9.43 -15.25
CA ASP A 91 3.22 -9.50 -16.71
C ASP A 91 1.79 -9.85 -17.17
N GLN A 92 1.18 -10.86 -16.56
CA GLN A 92 -0.21 -11.25 -16.82
C GLN A 92 -1.20 -10.13 -16.49
N GLY A 93 -0.96 -9.40 -15.39
CA GLY A 93 -1.77 -8.28 -14.94
C GLY A 93 -1.45 -6.93 -15.60
N ARG A 94 -0.50 -6.89 -16.56
CA ARG A 94 -0.02 -5.65 -17.21
C ARG A 94 0.48 -4.59 -16.23
N VAL A 95 1.12 -5.05 -15.16
CA VAL A 95 1.71 -4.21 -14.12
C VAL A 95 3.17 -3.96 -14.44
N SER A 96 3.51 -2.70 -14.68
CA SER A 96 4.87 -2.28 -14.99
C SER A 96 5.77 -2.24 -13.76
N ASN A 97 5.25 -1.79 -12.61
CA ASN A 97 6.00 -1.65 -11.37
C ASN A 97 5.12 -2.01 -10.17
N ALA A 98 5.70 -2.51 -9.08
CA ALA A 98 4.98 -2.84 -7.86
C ALA A 98 5.74 -2.39 -6.60
N LEU A 99 5.04 -1.75 -5.65
CA LEU A 99 5.53 -1.57 -4.28
C LEU A 99 5.20 -2.82 -3.48
N VAL A 100 6.25 -3.48 -3.02
CA VAL A 100 6.19 -4.80 -2.41
C VAL A 100 6.62 -4.74 -0.96
N SER A 101 5.75 -5.19 -0.08
CA SER A 101 6.06 -5.43 1.32
C SER A 101 5.77 -6.89 1.68
N GLY A 102 6.20 -7.31 2.87
CA GLY A 102 5.65 -8.51 3.47
C GLY A 102 4.36 -8.18 4.21
N MET A 103 4.06 -8.86 5.31
CA MET A 103 2.91 -8.52 6.16
C MET A 103 3.42 -8.12 7.55
N PRO A 104 3.19 -6.89 8.03
CA PRO A 104 3.75 -6.37 9.29
C PRO A 104 3.33 -7.17 10.54
N PHE A 105 2.29 -7.99 10.44
CA PHE A 105 1.75 -8.75 11.55
C PHE A 105 1.56 -10.24 11.26
N LEU A 106 1.78 -11.06 12.30
CA LEU A 106 1.43 -12.46 12.36
C LEU A 106 0.16 -12.64 13.20
N LYS A 107 -0.83 -13.37 12.70
CA LYS A 107 -2.02 -13.76 13.43
C LYS A 107 -1.69 -14.88 14.42
N LYS A 108 -1.93 -14.63 15.71
CA LYS A 108 -1.81 -15.66 16.75
C LYS A 108 -2.92 -16.70 16.56
N TRP A 109 -2.55 -17.97 16.69
CA TRP A 109 -3.52 -19.03 16.95
C TRP A 109 -3.57 -19.26 18.46
N SER A 110 -4.65 -18.84 19.11
CA SER A 110 -4.80 -18.98 20.55
C SER A 110 -5.41 -20.35 20.91
N GLU A 111 -5.05 -20.87 22.10
CA GLU A 111 -5.52 -22.17 22.62
C GLU A 111 -7.05 -22.27 22.67
N ASN A 112 -7.73 -21.14 22.87
CA ASN A 112 -9.18 -21.04 23.00
C ASN A 112 -9.91 -20.83 21.66
N GLU A 113 -9.23 -20.94 20.52
CA GLU A 113 -9.87 -20.84 19.20
C GLU A 113 -10.28 -22.22 18.69
N PRO A 114 -11.33 -22.31 17.85
CA PRO A 114 -11.76 -23.58 17.28
C PRO A 114 -10.61 -24.28 16.52
N PHE A 115 -10.77 -25.57 16.27
CA PHE A 115 -9.75 -26.44 15.62
C PHE A 115 -9.17 -25.88 14.31
N GLN A 116 -9.85 -24.97 13.62
CA GLN A 116 -9.35 -24.33 12.41
C GLN A 116 -8.52 -23.08 12.75
N ARG A 117 -7.22 -23.13 12.40
CA ARG A 117 -6.29 -22.01 12.54
C ARG A 117 -6.79 -20.76 11.76
N PRO A 118 -6.89 -19.58 12.39
CA PRO A 118 -7.25 -18.33 11.69
C PRO A 118 -6.15 -17.95 10.69
N LYS A 119 -6.53 -17.46 9.52
CA LYS A 119 -5.59 -17.07 8.45
C LYS A 119 -5.53 -15.56 8.27
N TYR A 120 -6.64 -14.86 8.48
CA TYR A 120 -6.77 -13.42 8.36
C TYR A 120 -7.03 -12.78 9.73
N TYR A 121 -6.81 -11.46 9.84
CA TYR A 121 -6.94 -10.80 11.14
C TYR A 121 -8.39 -10.79 11.66
N LEU A 122 -9.39 -10.74 10.77
CA LEU A 122 -10.82 -10.77 11.12
C LEU A 122 -11.37 -12.17 11.39
N ASP A 123 -10.64 -13.24 11.08
CA ASP A 123 -11.14 -14.61 11.23
C ASP A 123 -11.45 -14.96 12.69
N SER A 124 -10.86 -14.23 13.65
CA SER A 124 -11.00 -14.53 15.06
C SER A 124 -10.58 -13.36 15.96
N PRO A 125 -10.94 -13.37 17.27
CA PRO A 125 -10.52 -12.33 18.21
C PRO A 125 -9.06 -12.47 18.69
N SER A 126 -8.33 -13.50 18.24
CA SER A 126 -6.92 -13.66 18.61
C SER A 126 -6.06 -12.46 18.25
N ARG A 127 -5.12 -12.16 19.14
CA ARG A 127 -4.17 -11.06 18.96
C ARG A 127 -3.29 -11.24 17.73
N VAL A 128 -2.72 -10.16 17.26
CA VAL A 128 -1.62 -10.17 16.30
C VAL A 128 -0.29 -9.86 16.99
N LYS A 129 0.81 -10.28 16.37
CA LYS A 129 2.18 -10.03 16.82
C LYS A 129 2.98 -9.37 15.70
N PRO A 130 3.87 -8.41 15.99
CA PRO A 130 4.78 -7.88 14.97
C PRO A 130 5.55 -9.02 14.30
N ALA A 131 5.49 -9.10 12.97
CA ALA A 131 6.17 -10.11 12.18
C ALA A 131 7.57 -9.62 11.81
N ARG A 132 8.49 -9.62 12.78
CA ARG A 132 9.84 -9.03 12.60
C ARG A 132 10.65 -9.64 11.45
N ASP A 133 10.41 -10.93 11.15
CA ASP A 133 11.14 -11.64 10.10
C ASP A 133 10.50 -11.49 8.70
N THR A 134 9.42 -10.71 8.58
CA THR A 134 8.78 -10.45 7.28
C THR A 134 9.76 -9.78 6.32
N ASP A 135 10.52 -8.80 6.79
CA ASP A 135 11.51 -8.08 5.96
C ASP A 135 12.69 -9.00 5.60
N VAL A 136 13.09 -9.92 6.48
CA VAL A 136 14.11 -10.94 6.14
C VAL A 136 13.63 -11.82 5.01
N SER A 137 12.35 -12.20 5.02
CA SER A 137 11.77 -13.05 3.98
C SER A 137 11.74 -12.36 2.62
N ILE A 138 11.39 -11.07 2.58
CA ILE A 138 11.40 -10.25 1.36
C ILE A 138 12.83 -10.01 0.86
N GLY A 139 13.72 -9.55 1.75
CA GLY A 139 15.12 -9.30 1.41
C GLY A 139 15.81 -10.56 0.88
N SER A 140 15.64 -11.69 1.57
CA SER A 140 16.19 -12.97 1.15
C SER A 140 15.62 -13.45 -0.18
N ALA A 141 14.33 -13.20 -0.48
CA ALA A 141 13.75 -13.56 -1.78
C ALA A 141 14.42 -12.80 -2.93
N ILE A 142 14.70 -11.50 -2.73
CA ILE A 142 15.39 -10.67 -3.73
C ILE A 142 16.84 -11.13 -3.90
N ILE A 143 17.56 -11.42 -2.80
CA ILE A 143 18.93 -11.92 -2.87
C ILE A 143 19.00 -13.30 -3.53
N ASP A 144 18.14 -14.25 -3.14
CA ASP A 144 18.09 -15.58 -3.75
C ASP A 144 17.79 -15.49 -5.25
N TYR A 145 16.90 -14.58 -5.69
CA TYR A 145 16.65 -14.32 -7.11
C TYR A 145 17.90 -13.80 -7.83
N LYS A 146 18.60 -12.81 -7.25
CA LYS A 146 19.86 -12.27 -7.80
C LYS A 146 20.93 -13.36 -7.93
N VAL A 147 21.07 -14.22 -6.92
CA VAL A 147 22.04 -15.34 -6.94
C VAL A 147 21.68 -16.36 -8.00
N LYS A 148 20.40 -16.76 -8.10
CA LYS A 148 19.91 -17.74 -9.08
C LYS A 148 20.14 -17.27 -10.52
N PHE A 149 19.93 -15.98 -10.79
CA PHE A 149 20.01 -15.39 -12.13
C PHE A 149 21.24 -14.49 -12.33
N LYS A 150 22.32 -14.70 -11.56
CA LYS A 150 23.51 -13.83 -11.57
C LYS A 150 24.16 -13.65 -12.96
N ASP A 151 24.02 -14.65 -13.83
CA ASP A 151 24.60 -14.68 -15.17
C ASP A 151 23.57 -14.30 -16.26
N ASP A 152 22.34 -13.92 -15.88
CA ASP A 152 21.26 -13.50 -16.77
C ASP A 152 20.83 -12.06 -16.49
N GLN A 153 21.49 -11.12 -17.17
CA GLN A 153 21.24 -9.70 -16.98
C GLN A 153 19.79 -9.30 -17.33
N SER A 154 19.14 -9.99 -18.27
CA SER A 154 17.75 -9.72 -18.63
C SER A 154 16.82 -10.03 -17.46
N ARG A 155 17.06 -11.16 -16.76
CA ARG A 155 16.33 -11.53 -15.55
C ARG A 155 16.63 -10.59 -14.39
N LEU A 156 17.87 -10.16 -14.20
CA LEU A 156 18.24 -9.21 -13.16
C LEU A 156 17.58 -7.84 -13.38
N ASN A 157 17.52 -7.36 -14.62
CA ASN A 157 16.87 -6.08 -14.97
C ASN A 157 15.37 -6.06 -14.65
N GLN A 158 14.71 -7.23 -14.53
CA GLN A 158 13.31 -7.27 -14.10
C GLN A 158 13.11 -6.75 -12.67
N LEU A 159 14.15 -6.80 -11.81
CA LEU A 159 14.08 -6.27 -10.44
C LEU A 159 13.92 -4.75 -10.40
N GLU A 160 14.19 -4.04 -11.50
CA GLU A 160 13.93 -2.59 -11.58
C GLU A 160 12.44 -2.28 -11.42
N ARG A 161 11.56 -3.23 -11.75
CA ARG A 161 10.10 -3.12 -11.64
C ARG A 161 9.57 -3.34 -10.22
N ILE A 162 10.41 -3.78 -9.29
CA ILE A 162 10.00 -4.12 -7.92
C ILE A 162 10.62 -3.12 -6.96
N HIS A 163 9.78 -2.44 -6.18
CA HIS A 163 10.20 -1.52 -5.14
C HIS A 163 9.91 -2.16 -3.79
N ALA A 164 10.93 -2.67 -3.11
CA ALA A 164 10.75 -3.36 -1.84
C ALA A 164 10.62 -2.38 -0.67
N SER A 165 9.81 -2.75 0.31
CA SER A 165 9.48 -1.89 1.45
C SER A 165 9.60 -2.62 2.78
N LEU A 166 10.08 -1.89 3.80
CA LEU A 166 10.28 -2.38 5.17
C LEU A 166 9.01 -2.18 6.01
N CYS A 167 8.43 -3.26 6.53
CA CYS A 167 7.22 -3.17 7.36
C CYS A 167 7.31 -3.97 8.67
N GLY A 168 8.39 -4.73 8.90
CA GLY A 168 8.55 -5.68 10.01
C GLY A 168 8.91 -5.07 11.36
N PHE A 169 8.36 -3.91 11.73
CA PHE A 169 8.70 -3.24 13.00
C PHE A 169 7.45 -2.82 13.80
N ASP A 170 7.67 -2.57 15.09
CA ASP A 170 6.62 -2.06 15.99
C ASP A 170 6.63 -0.53 15.98
N ALA A 171 5.58 0.10 15.45
CA ALA A 171 5.46 1.56 15.37
C ALA A 171 5.31 2.26 16.73
N THR A 172 5.30 1.50 17.84
CA THR A 172 5.33 2.01 19.21
C THR A 172 6.71 1.87 19.87
N ASP A 173 7.66 1.18 19.25
CA ASP A 173 9.00 0.97 19.79
C ASP A 173 9.95 2.11 19.34
N LEU A 174 10.47 2.93 20.27
CA LEU A 174 11.43 3.99 19.95
C LEU A 174 12.70 3.47 19.24
N GLY A 175 13.03 2.19 19.42
CA GLY A 175 14.12 1.49 18.74
C GLY A 175 13.75 0.89 17.37
N ALA A 176 12.54 1.15 16.87
CA ALA A 176 12.12 0.68 15.53
C ALA A 176 13.05 1.17 14.41
N VAL A 177 13.58 2.38 14.54
CA VAL A 177 14.56 2.94 13.59
C VAL A 177 15.85 2.12 13.55
N ASP A 178 16.29 1.56 14.68
CA ASP A 178 17.48 0.70 14.74
C ASP A 178 17.25 -0.64 14.04
N LEU A 179 16.03 -1.18 14.13
CA LEU A 179 15.65 -2.38 13.38
C LEU A 179 15.66 -2.11 11.87
N ILE A 180 15.13 -0.98 11.45
CA ILE A 180 15.15 -0.52 10.04
C ILE A 180 16.59 -0.39 9.55
N ILE A 181 17.45 0.30 10.29
CA ILE A 181 18.88 0.45 9.95
C ILE A 181 19.57 -0.91 9.85
N LYS A 182 19.30 -1.83 10.79
CA LYS A 182 19.85 -3.20 10.75
C LYS A 182 19.41 -3.95 9.49
N ARG A 183 18.12 -3.90 9.11
CA ARG A 183 17.63 -4.56 7.89
C ARG A 183 18.19 -3.93 6.61
N ILE A 184 18.42 -2.61 6.60
CA ILE A 184 19.09 -1.95 5.48
C ILE A 184 20.55 -2.40 5.35
N LYS A 185 21.28 -2.49 6.48
CA LYS A 185 22.68 -2.97 6.47
C LYS A 185 22.79 -4.45 6.12
N GLU A 186 21.79 -5.27 6.48
CA GLU A 186 21.73 -6.69 6.14
C GLU A 186 21.43 -6.93 4.65
N PHE A 187 20.57 -6.09 4.05
CA PHE A 187 20.18 -6.17 2.64
C PHE A 187 20.43 -4.84 1.92
N PRO A 188 21.70 -4.44 1.73
CA PRO A 188 22.03 -3.15 1.11
C PRO A 188 21.52 -3.08 -0.33
N GLY A 189 20.90 -1.95 -0.68
CA GLY A 189 20.41 -1.71 -2.03
C GLY A 189 19.08 -2.39 -2.36
N VAL A 190 18.42 -3.02 -1.39
CA VAL A 190 17.12 -3.69 -1.59
C VAL A 190 15.93 -2.74 -1.33
N TRP A 191 15.99 -1.95 -0.26
CA TRP A 191 14.81 -1.24 0.26
C TRP A 191 14.65 0.13 -0.40
N GLU A 192 13.42 0.46 -0.80
CA GLU A 192 13.10 1.73 -1.47
C GLU A 192 12.02 2.53 -0.75
N CYS A 193 11.35 1.93 0.24
CA CYS A 193 10.25 2.51 1.02
C CYS A 193 10.23 1.95 2.46
N ILE A 194 9.55 2.64 3.36
CA ILE A 194 9.19 2.13 4.68
C ILE A 194 7.67 2.01 4.74
N GLY A 195 7.16 0.79 4.85
CA GLY A 195 5.74 0.47 4.96
C GLY A 195 5.33 -0.84 4.26
N GLU A 196 4.07 -1.24 4.30
CA GLU A 196 2.98 -0.51 4.95
C GLU A 196 3.15 -0.43 6.47
N VAL A 197 3.21 0.80 6.99
CA VAL A 197 3.28 1.06 8.41
C VAL A 197 1.87 1.04 8.98
N MET A 198 1.60 0.04 9.83
CA MET A 198 0.30 -0.09 10.48
C MET A 198 0.17 0.89 11.65
N SER A 199 -0.60 1.95 11.45
CA SER A 199 -0.94 2.94 12.47
C SER A 199 -2.34 2.66 13.05
N ARG A 200 -3.25 3.64 13.06
CA ARG A 200 -4.67 3.41 13.28
C ARG A 200 -5.21 2.56 12.14
N HIS A 201 -5.72 1.40 12.46
CA HIS A 201 -6.42 0.47 11.59
C HIS A 201 -7.72 0.10 12.33
N ASP A 202 -8.67 -0.55 11.65
CA ASP A 202 -9.97 -0.94 12.22
C ASP A 202 -9.87 -1.91 13.44
N ASP A 203 -10.24 -3.17 13.30
CA ASP A 203 -10.07 -4.19 14.33
C ASP A 203 -8.60 -4.48 14.57
N LEU A 204 -7.75 -4.40 13.54
CA LEU A 204 -6.35 -4.79 13.63
C LEU A 204 -5.60 -4.02 14.72
N THR A 205 -5.82 -2.70 14.86
CA THR A 205 -5.22 -1.91 15.95
C THR A 205 -5.63 -2.45 17.31
N ASN A 206 -6.87 -2.90 17.48
CA ASN A 206 -7.33 -3.50 18.74
C ASN A 206 -6.78 -4.92 18.96
N LEU A 207 -6.38 -5.62 17.90
CA LEU A 207 -5.78 -6.94 17.99
C LEU A 207 -4.29 -6.92 18.34
N THR A 208 -3.59 -5.79 18.25
CA THR A 208 -2.18 -5.70 18.67
C THR A 208 -2.03 -5.98 20.18
N THR A 209 -0.80 -6.21 20.65
CA THR A 209 -0.51 -6.32 22.09
C THR A 209 0.41 -5.19 22.52
N GLY A 210 0.19 -4.63 23.71
CA GLY A 210 0.96 -3.49 24.21
C GLY A 210 0.30 -2.15 23.86
N GLU A 211 1.13 -1.15 23.63
CA GLU A 211 0.69 0.18 23.21
C GLU A 211 0.02 0.14 21.82
N ARG A 212 -0.93 1.06 21.58
CA ARG A 212 -1.64 1.13 20.30
C ARG A 212 -0.93 2.11 19.37
N PRO A 213 -0.60 1.70 18.15
CA PRO A 213 0.04 2.60 17.20
C PRO A 213 -0.90 3.76 16.81
N ARG A 214 -0.31 4.94 16.64
CA ARG A 214 -0.94 6.19 16.17
C ARG A 214 0.09 7.01 15.38
N ALA A 215 -0.35 7.88 14.47
CA ALA A 215 0.57 8.54 13.55
C ALA A 215 1.53 9.51 14.27
N ASN A 216 1.02 10.30 15.22
CA ASN A 216 1.79 11.17 16.10
C ASN A 216 2.39 10.41 17.32
N HIS A 217 2.82 9.17 17.13
CA HIS A 217 3.59 8.44 18.13
C HIS A 217 5.09 8.77 18.01
N PRO A 218 5.83 8.97 19.12
CA PRO A 218 7.27 9.26 19.10
C PRO A 218 8.14 8.31 18.25
N SER A 219 7.87 7.01 18.32
CA SER A 219 8.58 6.02 17.50
C SER A 219 8.37 6.28 16.00
N LEU A 220 7.12 6.52 15.58
CA LEU A 220 6.83 6.77 14.17
C LEU A 220 7.37 8.11 13.68
N ALA A 221 7.49 9.11 14.56
CA ALA A 221 8.21 10.34 14.27
C ALA A 221 9.69 10.06 13.94
N ARG A 222 10.39 9.25 14.76
CA ARG A 222 11.79 8.84 14.51
C ARG A 222 11.93 8.12 13.18
N VAL A 223 11.06 7.14 12.92
CA VAL A 223 11.07 6.36 11.67
C VAL A 223 10.81 7.25 10.46
N SER A 224 9.79 8.11 10.51
CA SER A 224 9.43 9.00 9.40
C SER A 224 10.53 10.03 9.15
N ARG A 225 11.12 10.59 10.21
CA ARG A 225 12.25 11.50 10.13
C ARG A 225 13.44 10.86 9.44
N PHE A 226 13.82 9.66 9.87
CA PHE A 226 14.85 8.86 9.22
C PHE A 226 14.52 8.64 7.73
N ALA A 227 13.26 8.32 7.41
CA ALA A 227 12.82 8.10 6.04
C ALA A 227 13.04 9.34 5.16
N GLY A 228 12.57 10.51 5.60
CA GLY A 228 12.72 11.77 4.87
C GLY A 228 14.20 12.16 4.65
N GLU A 229 15.05 12.00 5.68
CA GLU A 229 16.48 12.31 5.57
C GLU A 229 17.25 11.39 4.64
N ASN A 230 16.74 10.18 4.42
CA ASN A 230 17.33 9.18 3.54
C ASN A 230 16.54 8.97 2.25
N TYR A 231 15.60 9.88 1.93
CA TYR A 231 14.79 9.86 0.72
C TYR A 231 14.04 8.54 0.52
N LEU A 232 13.47 7.99 1.59
CA LEU A 232 12.54 6.86 1.56
C LEU A 232 11.12 7.42 1.75
N PRO A 233 10.18 7.19 0.83
CA PRO A 233 8.78 7.46 1.10
C PRO A 233 8.27 6.51 2.20
N VAL A 234 7.28 6.98 2.96
CA VAL A 234 6.61 6.20 4.02
C VAL A 234 5.21 5.83 3.56
N SER A 235 4.97 4.54 3.31
CA SER A 235 3.62 4.02 3.08
C SER A 235 2.95 3.73 4.43
N ILE A 236 1.82 4.36 4.72
CA ILE A 236 1.17 4.29 6.04
C ILE A 236 -0.32 3.95 5.93
N HIS A 237 -0.75 2.93 6.66
CA HIS A 237 -2.16 2.70 6.96
C HIS A 237 -2.54 3.50 8.19
N HIS A 238 -3.26 4.60 7.98
CA HIS A 238 -3.82 5.37 9.07
C HIS A 238 -5.27 5.70 8.80
N ASN A 239 -6.18 4.93 9.39
CA ASN A 239 -7.60 5.20 9.36
C ASN A 239 -7.88 6.59 9.94
N ILE A 240 -8.67 7.36 9.19
CA ILE A 240 -9.00 8.73 9.52
C ILE A 240 -9.96 8.85 10.72
N ALA A 241 -10.59 7.74 11.11
CA ALA A 241 -11.61 7.67 12.15
C ALA A 241 -11.74 6.25 12.76
N PRO A 242 -12.39 6.09 13.92
CA PRO A 242 -12.71 4.80 14.52
C PRO A 242 -13.75 4.00 13.71
N ILE A 243 -13.83 2.70 13.97
CA ILE A 243 -14.81 1.80 13.36
C ILE A 243 -16.27 2.28 13.48
N SER A 244 -17.02 2.12 12.40
CA SER A 244 -18.48 2.17 12.33
C SER A 244 -19.06 0.80 12.70
N ARG A 245 -20.13 0.77 13.50
CA ARG A 245 -20.83 -0.48 13.85
C ARG A 245 -21.62 -1.06 12.68
N ASN A 246 -21.98 -0.23 11.71
CA ASN A 246 -22.66 -0.61 10.47
C ASN A 246 -22.53 0.52 9.43
N SER A 247 -23.02 0.28 8.22
CA SER A 247 -22.93 1.22 7.09
C SER A 247 -23.69 2.54 7.30
N LYS A 248 -24.57 2.63 8.29
CA LYS A 248 -25.35 3.85 8.61
C LYS A 248 -24.68 4.72 9.67
N GLU A 249 -23.67 4.21 10.37
CA GLU A 249 -22.95 4.98 11.39
C GLU A 249 -21.80 5.75 10.76
N VAL A 250 -22.10 6.95 10.27
CA VAL A 250 -21.11 7.89 9.74
C VAL A 250 -20.23 8.43 10.86
N LYS A 251 -18.92 8.48 10.63
CA LYS A 251 -17.93 9.01 11.57
C LYS A 251 -17.38 10.35 11.12
N LEU A 252 -17.09 11.20 12.11
CA LEU A 252 -16.18 12.31 11.95
C LEU A 252 -14.75 11.77 11.82
N PRO A 253 -13.90 12.36 10.96
CA PRO A 253 -12.45 12.13 10.85
C PRO A 253 -11.61 12.40 12.13
N SER A 254 -11.98 11.83 13.27
CA SER A 254 -11.43 12.18 14.58
C SER A 254 -9.96 11.80 14.79
N TYR A 255 -9.38 10.94 13.94
CA TYR A 255 -7.97 10.59 14.01
C TYR A 255 -7.10 11.40 13.05
N LEU A 256 -7.70 12.20 12.16
CA LEU A 256 -6.97 12.93 11.13
C LEU A 256 -5.85 13.83 11.67
N ASN A 257 -6.11 14.56 12.76
CA ASN A 257 -5.08 15.41 13.37
C ASN A 257 -3.83 14.61 13.76
N GLU A 258 -3.96 13.34 14.18
CA GLU A 258 -2.78 12.51 14.50
C GLU A 258 -1.84 12.36 13.29
N PHE A 259 -2.40 12.22 12.08
CA PHE A 259 -1.61 12.11 10.86
C PHE A 259 -1.08 13.45 10.37
N ILE A 260 -1.91 14.50 10.42
CA ILE A 260 -1.48 15.86 10.06
C ILE A 260 -0.28 16.32 10.91
N GLU A 261 -0.34 16.07 12.22
CA GLU A 261 0.76 16.40 13.14
C GLU A 261 2.07 15.69 12.77
N LEU A 262 2.00 14.44 12.28
CA LEU A 262 3.18 13.73 11.77
C LEU A 262 3.71 14.36 10.47
N ILE A 263 2.83 14.70 9.53
CA ILE A 263 3.23 15.35 8.26
C ILE A 263 3.94 16.68 8.55
N GLU A 264 3.36 17.51 9.42
CA GLU A 264 3.91 18.81 9.81
C GLU A 264 5.23 18.69 10.57
N TYR A 265 5.34 17.69 11.46
CA TYR A 265 6.58 17.41 12.18
C TYR A 265 7.73 17.05 11.22
N CYS A 266 7.39 16.32 10.16
CA CYS A 266 8.34 15.80 9.18
C CYS A 266 8.59 16.74 7.99
N ARG A 267 8.01 17.95 7.98
CA ARG A 267 8.18 18.96 6.93
C ARG A 267 9.54 19.65 7.04
N GLU A 268 10.24 19.85 5.92
CA GLU A 268 11.51 20.58 5.87
C GLU A 268 11.44 21.92 6.64
N GLY A 269 12.49 22.20 7.42
CA GLY A 269 12.59 23.37 8.29
C GLY A 269 11.89 23.22 9.64
N HIS A 270 10.96 22.28 9.81
CA HIS A 270 10.24 22.08 11.07
C HIS A 270 11.00 21.13 12.00
N HIS A 271 11.12 21.47 13.29
CA HIS A 271 11.76 20.61 14.31
C HIS A 271 13.14 20.05 13.89
N GLY A 272 13.92 20.85 13.16
CA GLY A 272 15.25 20.46 12.66
C GLY A 272 15.24 19.66 11.36
N ALA A 273 14.12 19.61 10.65
CA ALA A 273 13.97 18.82 9.44
C ALA A 273 14.79 19.27 8.24
N LYS A 274 15.73 18.40 7.83
CA LYS A 274 16.59 18.64 6.67
C LYS A 274 15.92 18.36 5.32
N ASN A 275 14.96 17.44 5.29
CA ASN A 275 14.18 17.11 4.10
C ASN A 275 12.77 16.73 4.56
N SER A 276 11.77 17.14 3.79
CA SER A 276 10.39 16.70 4.01
C SER A 276 10.28 15.19 3.81
N THR A 277 9.56 14.52 4.71
CA THR A 277 9.14 13.13 4.47
C THR A 277 7.98 13.11 3.48
N VAL A 278 8.06 12.22 2.48
CA VAL A 278 6.98 11.95 1.54
C VAL A 278 6.19 10.75 2.04
N PHE A 279 4.87 10.89 2.15
CA PHE A 279 3.96 9.85 2.60
C PHE A 279 3.10 9.33 1.44
N ILE A 280 2.82 8.03 1.45
CA ILE A 280 1.78 7.39 0.66
C ILE A 280 0.72 6.93 1.67
N TRP A 281 -0.45 7.58 1.66
CA TRP A 281 -1.51 7.27 2.61
C TRP A 281 -2.43 6.19 2.05
N CYS A 282 -2.35 5.01 2.66
CA CYS A 282 -3.02 3.80 2.21
C CYS A 282 -4.54 3.97 2.30
N HIS A 283 -5.22 3.49 1.26
CA HIS A 283 -6.67 3.42 1.16
C HIS A 283 -7.40 4.74 1.48
N SER A 284 -6.79 5.89 1.18
CA SER A 284 -7.34 7.22 1.51
C SER A 284 -7.78 7.35 2.99
N GLY A 285 -7.11 6.62 3.90
CA GLY A 285 -7.45 6.60 5.32
C GLY A 285 -8.72 5.83 5.69
N ILE A 286 -9.15 4.86 4.88
CA ILE A 286 -10.35 4.06 5.11
C ILE A 286 -10.05 2.56 5.27
N SER A 287 -11.02 1.85 5.85
CA SER A 287 -11.06 0.40 5.91
C SER A 287 -12.49 -0.15 5.83
N ARG A 288 -12.64 -1.48 5.76
CA ARG A 288 -13.93 -2.18 5.57
C ARG A 288 -15.05 -1.76 6.52
N ARG A 289 -14.72 -1.43 7.77
CA ARG A 289 -15.71 -1.06 8.79
C ARG A 289 -15.67 0.41 9.16
N LEU A 290 -15.33 1.29 8.23
CA LEU A 290 -15.28 2.72 8.47
C LEU A 290 -16.08 3.48 7.40
N VAL A 291 -17.06 4.25 7.87
CA VAL A 291 -17.90 5.09 7.01
C VAL A 291 -17.64 6.56 7.32
N VAL A 292 -17.14 7.30 6.34
CA VAL A 292 -16.97 8.75 6.39
C VAL A 292 -17.84 9.37 5.29
N LYS A 293 -18.65 10.37 5.63
CA LYS A 293 -19.45 11.07 4.62
C LYS A 293 -18.53 11.97 3.77
N ASP A 294 -18.78 11.97 2.46
CA ASP A 294 -18.10 12.86 1.50
C ASP A 294 -16.57 12.84 1.61
N LEU A 295 -15.97 11.64 1.70
CA LEU A 295 -14.52 11.46 1.87
C LEU A 295 -13.67 12.31 0.91
N HIS A 296 -14.08 12.42 -0.35
CA HIS A 296 -13.40 13.24 -1.36
C HIS A 296 -13.24 14.72 -0.95
N VAL A 297 -14.17 15.28 -0.17
CA VAL A 297 -14.09 16.66 0.34
C VAL A 297 -13.01 16.79 1.42
N TRP A 298 -12.89 15.78 2.30
CA TRP A 298 -11.81 15.73 3.29
C TRP A 298 -10.45 15.55 2.63
N ILE A 299 -10.36 14.69 1.63
CA ILE A 299 -9.13 14.51 0.85
C ILE A 299 -8.77 15.82 0.11
N ASP A 300 -9.74 16.55 -0.45
CA ASP A 300 -9.52 17.86 -1.08
C ASP A 300 -8.89 18.87 -0.10
N ALA A 301 -9.45 18.97 1.10
CA ALA A 301 -8.93 19.86 2.15
C ALA A 301 -7.49 19.49 2.55
N ILE A 302 -7.19 18.20 2.68
CA ILE A 302 -5.83 17.73 3.00
C ILE A 302 -4.87 18.01 1.84
N MET A 303 -5.25 17.70 0.60
CA MET A 303 -4.41 17.94 -0.58
C MET A 303 -4.10 19.43 -0.77
N LYS A 304 -5.03 20.32 -0.43
CA LYS A 304 -4.83 21.77 -0.50
C LYS A 304 -3.65 22.24 0.35
N GLU A 305 -3.42 21.63 1.51
CA GLU A 305 -2.39 22.05 2.47
C GLU A 305 -1.13 21.17 2.42
N TYR A 306 -1.26 19.88 2.10
CA TYR A 306 -0.20 18.88 2.30
C TYR A 306 0.17 18.11 1.02
N SER A 307 -0.29 18.53 -0.16
CA SER A 307 0.04 17.86 -1.43
C SER A 307 1.53 17.90 -1.81
N ASP A 308 2.36 18.68 -1.13
CA ASP A 308 3.81 18.65 -1.33
C ASP A 308 4.49 17.45 -0.66
N GLN A 309 3.85 16.84 0.34
CA GLN A 309 4.36 15.69 1.10
C GLN A 309 3.52 14.43 0.96
N LEU A 310 2.39 14.45 0.25
CA LEU A 310 1.38 13.39 0.35
C LEU A 310 0.92 12.86 -1.01
N TYR A 311 0.97 11.55 -1.15
CA TYR A 311 0.27 10.78 -2.17
C TYR A 311 -0.88 10.00 -1.53
N ILE A 312 -1.96 9.83 -2.29
CA ILE A 312 -3.14 9.05 -1.91
C ILE A 312 -3.13 7.74 -2.69
N ASP A 313 -3.09 6.64 -1.95
CA ASP A 313 -3.34 5.32 -2.47
C ASP A 313 -4.86 5.05 -2.45
N LEU A 314 -5.40 4.70 -3.62
CA LEU A 314 -6.82 4.41 -3.83
C LEU A 314 -7.15 2.92 -3.74
N SER A 315 -6.18 2.07 -3.37
CA SER A 315 -6.31 0.62 -3.29
C SER A 315 -7.46 0.14 -2.38
N TRP A 316 -7.80 -1.14 -2.51
CA TRP A 316 -8.77 -1.83 -1.67
C TRP A 316 -10.21 -1.31 -1.79
N VAL A 317 -10.88 -1.06 -0.66
CA VAL A 317 -12.32 -0.77 -0.59
C VAL A 317 -12.69 0.61 -1.13
N VAL A 318 -11.73 1.53 -1.25
CA VAL A 318 -11.98 2.93 -1.65
C VAL A 318 -12.70 3.02 -2.99
N LEU A 319 -12.27 2.21 -3.96
CA LEU A 319 -12.86 2.21 -5.30
C LEU A 319 -14.37 1.95 -5.24
N GLN A 320 -14.80 0.85 -4.61
CA GLN A 320 -16.20 0.45 -4.65
C GLN A 320 -17.06 1.22 -3.65
N ASP A 321 -16.53 1.52 -2.47
CA ASP A 321 -17.33 2.10 -1.39
C ASP A 321 -17.43 3.64 -1.51
N TYR A 322 -16.45 4.29 -2.16
CA TYR A 322 -16.36 5.75 -2.20
C TYR A 322 -16.26 6.33 -3.62
N ILE A 323 -15.43 5.74 -4.49
CA ILE A 323 -15.19 6.31 -5.82
C ILE A 323 -16.37 6.03 -6.74
N MET A 324 -16.75 4.78 -6.94
CA MET A 324 -17.78 4.39 -7.90
C MET A 324 -19.15 5.05 -7.59
N PRO A 325 -19.61 5.15 -6.33
CA PRO A 325 -20.85 5.84 -6.02
C PRO A 325 -20.82 7.35 -6.32
N ASN A 326 -19.63 7.97 -6.33
CA ASN A 326 -19.43 9.42 -6.47
C ASN A 326 -18.39 9.76 -7.56
N LEU A 327 -18.40 9.00 -8.67
CA LEU A 327 -17.32 8.98 -9.65
C LEU A 327 -16.97 10.39 -10.19
N LYS A 328 -17.98 11.20 -10.46
CA LYS A 328 -17.80 12.57 -10.95
C LYS A 328 -16.98 13.44 -10.00
N GLU A 329 -17.27 13.37 -8.70
CA GLU A 329 -16.58 14.20 -7.71
C GLU A 329 -15.15 13.73 -7.45
N TRP A 330 -14.92 12.42 -7.47
CA TRP A 330 -13.57 11.86 -7.42
C TRP A 330 -12.74 12.19 -8.66
N VAL A 331 -13.33 12.12 -9.86
CA VAL A 331 -12.68 12.59 -11.09
C VAL A 331 -12.30 14.07 -10.98
N ASN A 332 -13.19 14.91 -10.45
CA ASN A 332 -12.89 16.33 -10.22
C ASN A 332 -11.74 16.54 -9.22
N LEU A 333 -11.74 15.81 -8.11
CA LEU A 333 -10.67 15.84 -7.12
C LEU A 333 -9.32 15.42 -7.72
N ILE A 334 -9.29 14.29 -8.43
CA ILE A 334 -8.08 13.79 -9.10
C ILE A 334 -7.59 14.80 -10.13
N LYS A 335 -8.50 15.46 -10.87
CA LYS A 335 -8.13 16.53 -11.82
C LYS A 335 -7.50 17.75 -11.14
N ARG A 336 -7.87 18.07 -9.90
CA ARG A 336 -7.25 19.17 -9.14
C ARG A 336 -5.83 18.82 -8.68
N TYR A 337 -5.57 17.56 -8.33
CA TYR A 337 -4.25 17.10 -7.89
C TYR A 337 -3.74 15.89 -8.72
N PRO A 338 -3.52 16.07 -10.04
CA PRO A 338 -3.30 14.96 -10.96
C PRO A 338 -2.03 14.16 -10.69
N ASN A 339 -1.09 14.73 -9.93
CA ASN A 339 0.20 14.13 -9.61
C ASN A 339 0.22 13.42 -8.24
N ARG A 340 -0.93 13.21 -7.60
CA ARG A 340 -1.00 12.81 -6.17
C ARG A 340 -1.82 11.56 -5.89
N PHE A 341 -2.41 10.94 -6.89
CA PHE A 341 -3.20 9.71 -6.73
C PHE A 341 -2.53 8.52 -7.39
N MET A 342 -2.60 7.37 -6.74
CA MET A 342 -2.09 6.08 -7.20
C MET A 342 -3.15 5.00 -7.00
N ILE A 343 -2.99 3.87 -7.71
CA ILE A 343 -3.84 2.69 -7.55
C ILE A 343 -2.98 1.51 -7.10
N GLY A 344 -3.58 0.60 -6.34
CA GLY A 344 -2.91 -0.61 -5.88
C GLY A 344 -3.91 -1.76 -5.75
N SER A 345 -3.39 -2.98 -5.81
CA SER A 345 -4.22 -4.18 -5.75
C SER A 345 -4.60 -4.57 -4.33
N ASP A 346 -3.75 -4.25 -3.34
CA ASP A 346 -3.85 -4.72 -1.96
C ASP A 346 -4.02 -6.24 -1.87
N VAL A 347 -3.29 -6.98 -2.71
CA VAL A 347 -3.24 -8.44 -2.59
C VAL A 347 -2.42 -8.85 -1.37
N VAL A 348 -2.89 -9.90 -0.70
CA VAL A 348 -2.25 -10.44 0.51
C VAL A 348 -1.86 -11.89 0.28
N GLY A 349 -0.56 -12.13 0.08
CA GLY A 349 0.02 -13.46 -0.15
C GLY A 349 -0.40 -14.15 -1.45
N THR A 350 -1.19 -13.49 -2.30
CA THR A 350 -1.83 -14.06 -3.50
C THR A 350 -1.63 -13.17 -4.73
N VAL A 351 -0.37 -13.00 -5.13
CA VAL A 351 0.04 -12.10 -6.23
C VAL A 351 -0.57 -12.45 -7.59
N SER A 352 -0.97 -13.70 -7.81
CA SER A 352 -1.70 -14.15 -8.99
C SER A 352 -3.02 -13.38 -9.21
N ASN A 353 -3.56 -12.75 -8.16
CA ASN A 353 -4.77 -11.93 -8.24
C ASN A 353 -4.52 -10.44 -8.59
N ILE A 354 -3.27 -9.98 -8.73
CA ILE A 354 -2.96 -8.55 -8.98
C ILE A 354 -3.76 -7.98 -10.15
N GLY A 355 -3.72 -8.64 -11.31
CA GLY A 355 -4.44 -8.18 -12.51
C GLY A 355 -5.95 -8.13 -12.31
N LYS A 356 -6.52 -9.12 -11.61
CA LYS A 356 -7.95 -9.18 -11.28
C LYS A 356 -8.35 -8.05 -10.33
N SER A 357 -7.51 -7.70 -9.36
CA SER A 357 -7.76 -6.63 -8.41
C SER A 357 -7.61 -5.23 -9.03
N LEU A 358 -6.71 -5.06 -10.00
CA LEU A 358 -6.50 -3.77 -10.68
C LEU A 358 -7.49 -3.50 -11.81
N LYS A 359 -7.99 -4.54 -12.50
CA LYS A 359 -8.91 -4.39 -13.65
C LYS A 359 -10.15 -3.51 -13.35
N PRO A 360 -10.80 -3.59 -12.17
CA PRO A 360 -11.92 -2.71 -11.83
C PRO A 360 -11.60 -1.21 -11.87
N TYR A 361 -10.33 -0.81 -11.70
CA TYR A 361 -9.94 0.61 -11.80
C TYR A 361 -10.08 1.18 -13.20
N ASP A 362 -10.22 0.35 -14.24
CA ASP A 362 -10.46 0.81 -15.61
C ASP A 362 -11.66 1.75 -15.70
N ALA A 363 -12.72 1.53 -14.91
CA ALA A 363 -13.88 2.42 -14.88
C ALA A 363 -13.52 3.85 -14.42
N LEU A 364 -12.71 3.98 -13.36
CA LEU A 364 -12.19 5.27 -12.89
C LEU A 364 -11.22 5.86 -13.92
N LEU A 365 -10.27 5.07 -14.39
CA LEU A 365 -9.24 5.49 -15.33
C LEU A 365 -9.85 6.00 -16.63
N ASN A 366 -10.86 5.31 -17.16
CA ASN A 366 -11.57 5.70 -18.39
C ASN A 366 -12.38 6.99 -18.24
N ALA A 367 -12.83 7.31 -17.03
CA ALA A 367 -13.49 8.59 -16.74
C ALA A 367 -12.50 9.78 -16.63
N LEU A 368 -11.19 9.52 -16.52
CA LEU A 368 -10.16 10.56 -16.47
C LEU A 368 -9.68 10.98 -17.87
N PRO A 369 -9.31 12.27 -18.06
CA PRO A 369 -8.58 12.73 -19.24
C PRO A 369 -7.29 11.91 -19.47
N LYS A 370 -6.90 11.72 -20.73
CA LYS A 370 -5.81 10.81 -21.13
C LYS A 370 -4.48 11.05 -20.40
N ASP A 371 -4.10 12.30 -20.20
CA ASP A 371 -2.86 12.68 -19.51
C ASP A 371 -2.91 12.38 -18.01
N ILE A 372 -4.06 12.62 -17.36
CA ILE A 372 -4.30 12.35 -15.94
C ILE A 372 -4.48 10.86 -15.69
N ARG A 373 -5.15 10.15 -16.60
CA ARG A 373 -5.28 8.68 -16.58
C ARG A 373 -3.92 8.02 -16.53
N ALA A 374 -3.00 8.42 -17.41
CA ALA A 374 -1.65 7.86 -17.44
C ALA A 374 -0.88 8.12 -16.13
N LYS A 375 -1.14 9.26 -15.48
CA LYS A 375 -0.56 9.61 -14.18
C LYS A 375 -1.04 8.69 -13.07
N VAL A 376 -2.37 8.59 -12.90
CA VAL A 376 -2.99 7.76 -11.86
C VAL A 376 -2.72 6.27 -12.07
N ALA A 377 -2.80 5.79 -13.31
CA ALA A 377 -2.56 4.39 -13.62
C ALA A 377 -1.12 3.96 -13.34
N LYS A 378 -0.13 4.84 -13.53
CA LYS A 378 1.29 4.46 -13.51
C LYS A 378 2.25 5.58 -13.16
N LYS A 379 2.20 6.72 -13.87
CA LYS A 379 3.34 7.66 -13.88
C LYS A 379 3.62 8.28 -12.51
N ASN A 380 2.60 8.59 -11.71
CA ASN A 380 2.80 9.17 -10.38
C ASN A 380 3.66 8.26 -9.49
N PHE A 381 3.39 6.96 -9.53
CA PHE A 381 4.16 5.96 -8.80
C PHE A 381 5.61 5.90 -9.29
N VAL A 382 5.80 5.73 -10.61
CA VAL A 382 7.13 5.58 -11.22
C VAL A 382 7.97 6.84 -11.03
N GLU A 383 7.38 8.02 -11.20
CA GLU A 383 8.05 9.32 -11.03
C GLU A 383 8.48 9.53 -9.57
N LEU A 384 7.64 9.18 -8.59
CA LEU A 384 8.02 9.25 -7.17
C LEU A 384 9.26 8.41 -6.88
N PHE A 385 9.24 7.12 -7.23
CA PHE A 385 10.37 6.23 -6.92
C PHE A 385 11.64 6.60 -7.69
N ASN A 386 11.53 7.05 -8.94
CA ASN A 386 12.66 7.57 -9.70
C ASN A 386 13.26 8.83 -9.08
N GLU A 387 12.42 9.77 -8.61
CA GLU A 387 12.88 10.97 -7.92
C GLU A 387 13.62 10.62 -6.63
N MET A 388 13.06 9.70 -5.83
CA MET A 388 13.67 9.24 -4.59
C MET A 388 15.02 8.54 -4.84
N ALA A 389 15.08 7.64 -5.83
CA ALA A 389 16.33 6.99 -6.24
C ALA A 389 17.39 8.01 -6.67
N LYS A 390 17.04 9.00 -7.49
CA LYS A 390 17.94 10.09 -7.90
C LYS A 390 18.47 10.88 -6.70
N LYS A 391 17.62 11.19 -5.71
CA LYS A 391 18.05 11.90 -4.50
C LYS A 391 18.98 11.05 -3.64
N ARG A 392 18.72 9.75 -3.49
CA ARG A 392 19.63 8.80 -2.82
C ARG A 392 20.99 8.74 -3.52
N GLN A 393 21.01 8.63 -4.84
CA GLN A 393 22.23 8.59 -5.63
C GLN A 393 23.07 9.86 -5.44
N LEU A 394 22.45 11.05 -5.53
CA LEU A 394 23.14 12.34 -5.30
C LEU A 394 23.75 12.48 -3.90
N LYS A 395 23.28 11.68 -2.93
CA LYS A 395 23.76 11.66 -1.55
C LYS A 395 24.66 10.47 -1.25
N GLY A 396 24.98 9.64 -2.24
CA GLY A 396 25.79 8.45 -2.07
C GLY A 396 25.11 7.34 -1.26
N LEU A 397 23.77 7.30 -1.24
CA LEU A 397 22.96 6.34 -0.48
C LEU A 397 22.45 5.18 -1.36
N GLY A 398 23.19 4.83 -2.42
CA GLY A 398 22.81 3.79 -3.39
C GLY A 398 22.09 4.33 -4.64
N ASP A 399 22.12 3.55 -5.72
CA ASP A 399 21.57 3.94 -7.04
C ASP A 399 20.05 3.75 -7.15
N LYS A 400 19.52 2.72 -6.48
CA LYS A 400 18.09 2.40 -6.44
C LYS A 400 17.64 2.27 -4.99
N GLY A 401 17.74 1.07 -4.41
CA GLY A 401 17.50 0.85 -2.99
C GLY A 401 18.58 1.50 -2.13
N ILE A 402 18.24 1.80 -0.88
CA ILE A 402 19.12 2.48 0.06
C ILE A 402 20.33 1.60 0.44
N VAL A 403 21.50 2.23 0.48
CA VAL A 403 22.74 1.71 1.06
C VAL A 403 23.22 2.72 2.08
N LEU A 404 23.30 2.31 3.35
CA LEU A 404 23.88 3.13 4.41
C LEU A 404 25.40 2.88 4.48
N PRO A 405 26.23 3.92 4.69
CA PRO A 405 27.66 3.73 4.85
C PRO A 405 27.98 2.91 6.11
N ALA A 406 29.15 2.27 6.13
CA ALA A 406 29.53 1.36 7.22
C ALA A 406 29.53 2.07 8.59
N ASP A 407 29.98 3.32 8.62
CA ASP A 407 30.05 4.20 9.78
C ASP A 407 28.74 4.97 10.06
N TYR A 408 27.64 4.67 9.34
CA TYR A 408 26.35 5.30 9.60
C TYR A 408 25.91 5.07 11.05
N GLY A 409 25.68 6.18 11.77
CA GLY A 409 25.11 6.22 13.10
C GLY A 409 23.85 7.07 13.13
N TYR A 410 22.87 6.63 13.92
CA TYR A 410 21.64 7.37 14.19
C TYR A 410 21.66 7.88 15.64
N SER A 411 21.17 9.10 15.87
CA SER A 411 21.19 9.69 17.22
C SER A 411 20.16 9.03 18.12
N GLU A 412 20.63 8.48 19.25
CA GLU A 412 19.76 7.94 20.29
C GLU A 412 18.84 9.01 20.89
N ARG A 413 19.32 10.26 20.96
CA ARG A 413 18.65 11.36 21.66
C ARG A 413 17.66 12.12 20.78
N ASP A 414 17.86 12.09 19.47
CA ASP A 414 17.03 12.87 18.57
C ASP A 414 15.65 12.24 18.46
N HIS A 415 14.63 13.09 18.55
CA HIS A 415 13.23 12.71 18.32
C HIS A 415 12.68 11.62 19.29
N VAL A 416 13.34 11.36 20.44
CA VAL A 416 12.84 10.43 21.48
C VAL A 416 11.47 10.87 22.02
N ARG A 417 11.28 12.19 22.14
CA ARG A 417 10.03 12.82 22.57
C ARG A 417 9.76 14.00 21.64
N PRO A 418 9.23 13.75 20.43
CA PRO A 418 8.91 14.82 19.51
C PRO A 418 7.90 15.77 20.15
N GLU A 419 8.14 17.07 19.99
CA GLU A 419 7.17 18.10 20.36
C GLU A 419 6.16 18.24 19.22
N PHE A 420 5.12 17.42 19.22
CA PHE A 420 4.00 17.61 18.32
C PHE A 420 3.20 18.85 18.73
N LYS A 421 3.05 19.80 17.81
CA LYS A 421 2.06 20.86 17.97
C LYS A 421 0.70 20.27 17.67
N ARG A 422 -0.28 20.49 18.54
CA ARG A 422 -1.65 20.06 18.26
C ARG A 422 -2.16 20.76 17.00
N SER A 423 -2.54 19.99 15.99
CA SER A 423 -3.11 20.55 14.77
C SER A 423 -4.54 21.03 15.02
N SER A 424 -4.91 22.17 14.42
CA SER A 424 -6.29 22.67 14.38
C SER A 424 -7.00 22.38 13.05
N PHE A 425 -6.42 21.47 12.23
CA PHE A 425 -6.95 21.14 10.90
C PHE A 425 -8.40 20.68 11.00
N MET A 426 -8.70 19.72 11.89
CA MET A 426 -10.06 19.23 12.08
C MET A 426 -11.02 20.34 12.53
N GLU A 427 -10.64 21.13 13.53
CA GLU A 427 -11.45 22.21 14.08
C GLU A 427 -11.82 23.25 13.00
N THR A 428 -10.87 23.60 12.15
CA THR A 428 -11.06 24.56 11.04
C THR A 428 -11.97 23.98 9.95
N ASN A 429 -11.91 22.67 9.74
CA ASN A 429 -12.62 21.97 8.67
C ASN A 429 -13.91 21.26 9.15
N LEU A 430 -14.37 21.46 10.39
CA LEU A 430 -15.62 20.89 10.90
C LEU A 430 -16.86 21.26 10.05
N HIS A 431 -16.80 22.38 9.33
CA HIS A 431 -17.86 22.80 8.42
C HIS A 431 -18.07 21.81 7.25
N LEU A 432 -17.05 21.03 6.86
CA LEU A 432 -17.12 20.02 5.81
C LEU A 432 -18.01 18.83 6.18
N PHE A 433 -18.30 18.63 7.48
CA PHE A 433 -19.18 17.55 7.93
C PHE A 433 -20.67 17.86 7.74
N LYS A 434 -21.02 19.15 7.62
CA LYS A 434 -22.41 19.61 7.71
C LYS A 434 -23.28 19.18 6.52
#